data_AF-A0A831LY05-F1
#
_entry.id   AF-A0A831LY05-F1
#
_cell.length_a   1.000
_cell.length_b   1.000
_cell.length_c   1.000
_cell.angle_alpha   90.00
_cell.angle_beta   90.00
_cell.angle_gamma   90.00
#
_symmetry.space_group_name_H-M   'P 1'
#
loop_
_entity.id
_entity.type
_entity.pdbx_description
1 polymer ?
#
loop_
_entity_poly.entity_id
_entity_poly.type
_entity_poly.pdbx_seq_one_letter_code
_entity_poly.pdbx_strand_id
1 'polypeptide(L)'
;MRAASLLILSTLAAHSLPAQSWPCVSRKSPDRSFVDVAETTGGQVILATPDEIEKTTFLHIQRPSHPETIYRSTGGLFNETREFAFPIDSTVSSLLISVMLACKGDIAALQPNPEVAPTESASLKGAYIARFTNPTPGPWRLRLRGNGFYSIVVEAKSPIVFQEGTLAGPATGPRYRLTGDEGQTLRRLDAPPTGTIADPPPRYRLAVEGNDPQGLPFQRLKRHMDIAPPATAPPAGAPAPRP
;
A
#
# COMPACT_ATOMS: atom_id res chain seq x y z
N MET A 1 61.99 29.52 29.38
CA MET A 1 60.57 29.77 29.75
C MET A 1 59.79 30.04 28.48
N ARG A 2 58.97 29.08 28.01
CA ARG A 2 58.04 29.27 26.89
C ARG A 2 56.67 28.81 27.37
N ALA A 3 55.74 29.75 27.52
CA ALA A 3 54.38 29.50 27.95
C ALA A 3 53.55 29.03 26.73
N ALA A 4 52.89 27.88 26.89
CA ALA A 4 51.92 27.35 25.95
C ALA A 4 50.52 27.82 26.37
N SER A 5 49.86 28.60 25.53
CA SER A 5 48.45 28.97 25.69
C SER A 5 47.60 28.03 24.86
N LEU A 6 46.87 27.13 25.53
CA LEU A 6 45.86 26.26 24.95
C LEU A 6 44.50 26.99 25.01
N LEU A 7 43.96 27.40 23.87
CA LEU A 7 42.60 27.94 23.75
C LEU A 7 41.65 26.80 23.37
N ILE A 8 40.82 26.36 24.33
CA ILE A 8 39.74 25.41 24.08
C ILE A 8 38.51 26.21 23.65
N LEU A 9 38.28 26.30 22.35
CA LEU A 9 37.06 26.87 21.77
C LEU A 9 35.93 25.84 21.88
N SER A 10 35.02 26.03 22.82
CA SER A 10 33.82 25.21 22.96
C SER A 10 32.72 25.78 22.05
N THR A 11 32.56 25.23 20.85
CA THR A 11 31.42 25.58 19.99
C THR A 11 30.17 24.88 20.50
N LEU A 12 29.32 25.61 21.24
CA LEU A 12 27.94 25.22 21.50
C LEU A 12 27.16 25.30 20.19
N ALA A 13 26.98 24.16 19.52
CA ALA A 13 26.05 24.04 18.40
C ALA A 13 24.62 24.21 18.93
N ALA A 14 24.06 25.41 18.74
CA ALA A 14 22.65 25.67 18.92
C ALA A 14 21.87 24.77 17.96
N HIS A 15 21.24 23.71 18.48
CA HIS A 15 20.28 22.90 17.73
C HIS A 15 19.00 23.70 17.58
N SER A 16 18.95 24.57 16.57
CA SER A 16 17.68 25.15 16.12
C SER A 16 16.83 24.03 15.52
N LEU A 17 15.81 23.56 16.22
CA LEU A 17 14.74 22.77 15.62
C LEU A 17 14.00 23.70 14.63
N PRO A 18 14.05 23.44 13.31
CA PRO A 18 13.29 24.25 12.37
C PRO A 18 11.79 24.10 12.62
N ALA A 19 11.08 25.23 12.47
CA ALA A 19 9.66 25.38 12.72
C ALA A 19 8.82 24.29 12.04
N GLN A 20 8.07 23.58 12.87
CA GLN A 20 7.13 22.52 12.49
C GLN A 20 5.84 23.16 11.96
N SER A 21 5.78 23.45 10.66
CA SER A 21 4.55 23.96 10.02
C SER A 21 4.19 23.17 8.76
N TRP A 22 3.76 21.95 9.02
CA TRP A 22 2.83 21.13 8.26
C TRP A 22 2.17 20.25 9.31
N PRO A 23 0.87 19.88 9.26
CA PRO A 23 0.20 19.42 10.47
C PRO A 23 0.65 18.00 10.84
N CYS A 24 1.86 17.89 11.39
CA CYS A 24 2.35 16.86 12.29
C CYS A 24 1.61 16.99 13.63
N VAL A 25 0.30 17.28 13.58
CA VAL A 25 -0.56 17.17 14.73
C VAL A 25 -0.91 15.69 14.80
N SER A 26 -0.16 14.96 15.62
CA SER A 26 -0.38 13.55 15.95
C SER A 26 -1.82 13.21 16.36
N ARG A 27 -2.68 14.23 16.57
CA ARG A 27 -4.10 14.12 16.91
C ARG A 27 -5.09 14.35 15.77
N LYS A 28 -4.69 14.76 14.56
CA LYS A 28 -5.61 14.81 13.40
C LYS A 28 -5.30 13.67 12.43
N SER A 29 -5.74 12.48 12.80
CA SER A 29 -5.97 11.42 11.81
C SER A 29 -7.03 11.88 10.81
N PRO A 30 -6.98 11.46 9.53
CA PRO A 30 -8.15 11.52 8.68
C PRO A 30 -9.35 10.92 9.42
N ASP A 31 -10.52 11.51 9.19
CA ASP A 31 -11.77 10.99 9.75
C ASP A 31 -11.92 9.51 9.37
N ARG A 32 -12.33 8.68 10.34
CA ARG A 32 -12.43 7.23 10.13
C ARG A 32 -13.38 6.91 8.99
N SER A 33 -14.50 7.62 8.85
CA SER A 33 -15.45 7.41 7.75
C SER A 33 -14.81 7.66 6.39
N PHE A 34 -13.90 8.64 6.28
CA PHE A 34 -13.18 8.90 5.02
C PHE A 34 -12.17 7.78 4.70
N VAL A 35 -11.44 7.30 5.72
CA VAL A 35 -10.56 6.13 5.56
C VAL A 35 -11.36 4.92 5.12
N ASP A 36 -12.53 4.69 5.73
CA ASP A 36 -13.38 3.55 5.44
C ASP A 36 -13.91 3.58 4.01
N VAL A 37 -14.43 4.73 3.57
CA VAL A 37 -14.88 4.91 2.18
C VAL A 37 -13.72 4.72 1.19
N ALA A 38 -12.54 5.28 1.50
CA ALA A 38 -11.36 5.11 0.64
C ALA A 38 -10.94 3.63 0.55
N GLU A 39 -10.91 2.90 1.67
CA GLU A 39 -10.56 1.49 1.69
C GLU A 39 -11.60 0.62 0.94
N THR A 40 -12.89 0.85 1.18
CA THR A 40 -13.98 0.09 0.54
C THR A 40 -14.03 0.33 -0.97
N THR A 41 -13.82 1.56 -1.42
CA THR A 41 -13.80 1.90 -2.86
C THR A 41 -12.48 1.55 -3.54
N GLY A 42 -11.44 1.21 -2.77
CA GLY A 42 -10.10 0.99 -3.30
C GLY A 42 -9.30 2.25 -3.58
N GLY A 43 -9.85 3.43 -3.25
CA GLY A 43 -9.11 4.68 -3.24
C GLY A 43 -7.97 4.66 -2.23
N GLN A 44 -7.20 5.74 -2.12
CA GLN A 44 -6.14 5.85 -1.11
C GLN A 44 -6.24 7.23 -0.48
N VAL A 45 -6.11 7.28 0.84
CA VAL A 45 -6.08 8.56 1.55
C VAL A 45 -4.67 9.15 1.42
N ILE A 46 -4.59 10.30 0.74
CA ILE A 46 -3.36 11.08 0.63
C ILE A 46 -3.59 12.41 1.36
N LEU A 47 -2.74 12.72 2.33
CA LEU A 47 -2.65 14.07 2.89
C LEU A 47 -1.61 14.83 2.07
N ALA A 48 -2.03 15.97 1.52
CA ALA A 48 -1.20 16.88 0.74
C ALA A 48 -1.64 18.32 1.05
N THR A 49 -0.72 19.28 0.96
CA THR A 49 -1.08 20.70 1.00
C THR A 49 -1.46 21.19 -0.37
N PRO A 50 -2.12 22.36 -0.48
CA PRO A 50 -2.47 22.94 -1.77
C PRO A 50 -1.30 22.98 -2.77
N ASP A 51 -0.09 23.30 -2.32
CA ASP A 51 1.15 23.33 -3.13
C ASP A 51 1.68 21.95 -3.54
N GLU A 52 1.13 20.87 -2.99
CA GLU A 52 1.55 19.50 -3.28
C GLU A 52 0.53 18.72 -4.12
N ILE A 53 -0.66 19.28 -4.38
CA ILE A 53 -1.72 18.62 -5.15
C ILE A 53 -1.20 18.23 -6.54
N GLU A 54 -0.43 19.10 -7.20
CA GLU A 54 0.16 18.81 -8.51
C GLU A 54 1.05 17.54 -8.48
N LYS A 55 1.76 17.29 -7.38
CA LYS A 55 2.64 16.12 -7.23
C LYS A 55 1.85 14.83 -7.05
N THR A 56 0.60 14.92 -6.61
CA THR A 56 -0.29 13.75 -6.50
C THR A 56 -0.86 13.32 -7.85
N THR A 57 -0.83 14.18 -8.87
CA THR A 57 -1.29 13.83 -10.23
C THR A 57 -0.49 12.66 -10.81
N PHE A 58 0.80 12.55 -10.48
CA PHE A 58 1.65 11.41 -10.83
C PHE A 58 1.00 10.08 -10.45
N LEU A 59 0.49 9.96 -9.22
CA LEU A 59 -0.19 8.75 -8.75
C LEU A 59 -1.45 8.44 -9.56
N HIS A 60 -2.24 9.47 -9.88
CA HIS A 60 -3.47 9.31 -10.65
C HIS A 60 -3.21 8.87 -12.10
N ILE A 61 -2.14 9.37 -12.72
CA ILE A 61 -1.72 9.01 -14.07
C ILE A 61 -1.17 7.57 -14.11
N GLN A 62 -0.38 7.18 -13.12
CA GLN A 62 0.28 5.87 -13.13
C GLN A 62 -0.65 4.71 -12.74
N ARG A 63 -1.60 4.93 -11.84
CA ARG A 63 -2.43 3.85 -11.27
C ARG A 63 -3.20 3.02 -12.32
N PRO A 64 -3.83 3.60 -13.36
CA PRO A 64 -4.51 2.80 -14.40
C PRO A 64 -3.60 1.78 -15.10
N SER A 65 -2.29 2.04 -15.15
CA SER A 65 -1.31 1.12 -15.74
C SER A 65 -0.78 0.04 -14.77
N HIS A 66 -1.18 0.10 -13.49
CA HIS A 66 -0.81 -0.84 -12.43
C HIS A 66 -2.08 -1.39 -11.74
N PRO A 67 -2.89 -2.20 -12.43
CA PRO A 67 -4.20 -2.61 -11.93
C PRO A 67 -4.14 -3.56 -10.72
N GLU A 68 -3.00 -4.22 -10.50
CA GLU A 68 -2.88 -5.29 -9.52
C GLU A 68 -2.31 -4.79 -8.20
N THR A 69 -3.08 -4.86 -7.12
CA THR A 69 -2.56 -4.54 -5.78
C THR A 69 -1.76 -5.73 -5.23
N ILE A 70 -0.46 -5.54 -4.98
CA ILE A 70 0.41 -6.56 -4.37
C ILE A 70 0.41 -6.46 -2.85
N TYR A 71 0.33 -5.24 -2.32
CA TYR A 71 0.34 -4.99 -0.88
C TYR A 71 -0.50 -3.77 -0.53
N ARG A 72 -1.20 -3.86 0.59
CA ARG A 72 -2.01 -2.76 1.12
C ARG A 72 -2.07 -2.82 2.62
N SER A 73 -1.84 -1.69 3.27
CA SER A 73 -1.88 -1.58 4.73
C SER A 73 -2.28 -0.17 5.16
N THR A 74 -3.14 -0.07 6.15
CA THR A 74 -3.50 1.19 6.82
C THR A 74 -3.44 1.00 8.32
N GLY A 75 -3.03 2.05 9.04
CA GLY A 75 -2.88 1.96 10.49
C GLY A 75 -2.31 3.24 11.09
N GLY A 76 -1.82 3.14 12.32
CA GLY A 76 -1.10 4.21 13.02
C GLY A 76 0.33 3.81 13.35
N LEU A 77 1.26 4.76 13.30
CA LEU A 77 2.60 4.65 13.86
C LEU A 77 2.73 5.60 15.05
N PHE A 78 3.45 5.20 16.10
CA PHE A 78 3.63 6.02 17.30
C PHE A 78 5.12 6.23 17.59
N ASN A 79 5.75 7.14 16.84
CA ASN A 79 7.19 7.43 16.94
C ASN A 79 8.09 6.19 16.81
N GLU A 80 7.68 5.23 15.97
CA GLU A 80 8.40 3.99 15.75
C GLU A 80 8.90 3.87 14.31
N THR A 81 9.78 2.89 14.08
CA THR A 81 10.13 2.42 12.75
C THR A 81 9.50 1.06 12.53
N ARG A 82 8.74 0.92 11.46
CA ARG A 82 8.07 -0.32 11.09
C ARG A 82 8.45 -0.71 9.68
N GLU A 83 8.73 -1.99 9.47
CA GLU A 83 8.99 -2.57 8.15
C GLU A 83 7.80 -3.41 7.71
N PHE A 84 7.42 -3.25 6.44
CA PHE A 84 6.34 -4.01 5.81
C PHE A 84 6.94 -4.80 4.65
N ALA A 85 6.80 -6.12 4.69
CA ALA A 85 7.34 -7.02 3.67
C ALA A 85 6.26 -7.43 2.66
N PHE A 86 6.64 -7.52 1.39
CA PHE A 86 5.80 -8.05 0.32
C PHE A 86 6.65 -8.68 -0.79
N PRO A 87 6.15 -9.73 -1.46
CA PRO A 87 6.89 -10.38 -2.54
C PRO A 87 6.66 -9.67 -3.88
N ILE A 88 7.72 -9.55 -4.68
CA ILE A 88 7.67 -9.16 -6.09
C ILE A 88 8.06 -10.38 -6.92
N ASP A 89 7.12 -10.84 -7.74
CA ASP A 89 7.33 -11.99 -8.63
C ASP A 89 8.02 -11.58 -9.95
N SER A 90 8.52 -12.56 -10.70
CA SER A 90 9.26 -12.35 -11.94
C SER A 90 8.43 -11.78 -13.08
N THR A 91 7.10 -11.79 -12.95
CA THR A 91 6.19 -11.32 -13.99
C THR A 91 5.88 -9.82 -13.87
N VAL A 92 6.31 -9.18 -12.78
CA VAL A 92 6.12 -7.75 -12.55
C VAL A 92 7.03 -6.94 -13.45
N SER A 93 6.44 -6.26 -14.44
CA SER A 93 7.15 -5.38 -15.37
C SER A 93 7.29 -3.94 -14.86
N SER A 94 6.38 -3.51 -13.99
CA SER A 94 6.39 -2.18 -13.38
C SER A 94 5.74 -2.24 -12.00
N LEU A 95 6.33 -1.54 -11.04
CA LEU A 95 5.87 -1.45 -9.66
C LEU A 95 5.62 0.02 -9.30
N LEU A 96 4.47 0.30 -8.70
CA LEU A 96 4.08 1.60 -8.18
C LEU A 96 3.90 1.48 -6.68
N ILE A 97 4.74 2.18 -5.92
CA ILE A 97 4.66 2.28 -4.47
C ILE A 97 4.09 3.65 -4.13
N SER A 98 3.05 3.69 -3.31
CA SER A 98 2.49 4.92 -2.77
C SER A 98 2.30 4.79 -1.27
N VAL A 99 2.92 5.70 -0.53
CA VAL A 99 2.95 5.70 0.92
C VAL A 99 2.57 7.07 1.39
N MET A 100 1.63 7.11 2.32
CA MET A 100 1.26 8.30 3.05
C MET A 100 1.53 8.06 4.54
N LEU A 101 2.09 9.06 5.22
CA LEU A 101 2.42 9.07 6.64
C LEU A 101 2.27 10.50 7.19
N ALA A 102 1.32 10.70 8.10
CA ALA A 102 0.94 12.03 8.60
C ALA A 102 2.12 12.87 9.11
N CYS A 103 2.97 12.28 9.97
CA CYS A 103 4.23 12.87 10.43
C CYS A 103 5.38 12.08 9.83
N LYS A 104 5.64 12.26 8.53
CA LYS A 104 6.70 11.55 7.82
C LYS A 104 8.08 11.88 8.40
N GLY A 105 8.81 10.86 8.84
CA GLY A 105 10.23 10.94 9.14
C GLY A 105 11.06 10.42 7.97
N ASP A 106 11.14 9.10 7.83
CA ASP A 106 11.83 8.41 6.73
C ASP A 106 10.87 7.41 6.07
N ILE A 107 10.93 7.30 4.74
CA ILE A 107 10.25 6.25 3.97
C ILE A 107 11.27 5.71 2.97
N ALA A 108 11.59 4.42 3.08
CA ALA A 108 12.55 3.77 2.23
C ALA A 108 12.00 2.44 1.68
N ALA A 109 12.05 2.27 0.36
CA ALA A 109 11.85 0.98 -0.29
C ALA A 109 13.19 0.21 -0.27
N LEU A 110 13.24 -0.87 0.50
CA LEU A 110 14.38 -1.76 0.61
C LEU A 110 14.19 -2.94 -0.35
N GLN A 111 15.10 -3.04 -1.30
CA GLN A 111 15.05 -4.01 -2.38
C GLN A 111 15.96 -5.21 -2.08
N PRO A 112 15.71 -6.38 -2.69
CA PRO A 112 16.67 -7.48 -2.68
C PRO A 112 18.03 -7.05 -3.22
N ASN A 113 18.04 -6.20 -4.26
CA ASN A 113 19.24 -5.55 -4.79
C ASN A 113 19.11 -4.02 -4.64
N PRO A 114 19.90 -3.37 -3.77
CA PRO A 114 19.75 -1.95 -3.45
C PRO A 114 20.17 -0.98 -4.57
N GLU A 115 20.72 -1.46 -5.69
CA GLU A 115 21.26 -0.60 -6.76
C GLU A 115 20.19 0.03 -7.67
N VAL A 116 18.94 -0.45 -7.66
CA VAL A 116 17.90 0.03 -8.58
C VAL A 116 17.20 1.26 -8.00
N ALA A 117 17.54 2.44 -8.50
CA ALA A 117 16.79 3.66 -8.17
C ALA A 117 15.36 3.61 -8.76
N PRO A 118 14.37 4.30 -8.17
CA PRO A 118 13.07 4.48 -8.81
C PRO A 118 13.25 5.19 -10.15
N THR A 119 12.58 4.68 -11.18
CA THR A 119 12.54 5.33 -12.50
C THR A 119 11.95 6.73 -12.41
N GLU A 120 10.97 6.90 -11.52
CA GLU A 120 10.29 8.17 -11.29
C GLU A 120 9.78 8.20 -9.85
N SER A 121 9.86 9.36 -9.18
CA SER A 121 9.35 9.49 -7.82
C SER A 121 8.88 10.91 -7.52
N ALA A 122 7.93 11.01 -6.60
CA ALA A 122 7.44 12.26 -6.02
C ALA A 122 7.50 12.15 -4.50
N SER A 123 8.17 13.10 -3.86
CA SER A 123 8.24 13.22 -2.40
C SER A 123 7.41 14.42 -1.96
N LEU A 124 6.41 14.16 -1.13
CA LEU A 124 5.58 15.17 -0.47
C LEU A 124 5.97 15.22 1.01
N LYS A 125 5.55 16.26 1.73
CA LYS A 125 5.78 16.39 3.17
C LYS A 125 5.21 15.18 3.92
N GLY A 126 4.01 14.72 3.56
CA GLY A 126 3.34 13.56 4.18
C GLY A 126 3.30 12.30 3.32
N ALA A 127 3.96 12.24 2.16
CA ALA A 127 3.88 11.09 1.27
C ALA A 127 5.17 10.81 0.48
N TYR A 128 5.25 9.59 -0.04
CA TYR A 128 6.27 9.10 -0.96
C TYR A 128 5.60 8.26 -2.02
N ILE A 129 5.79 8.62 -3.28
CA ILE A 129 5.26 7.89 -4.44
C ILE A 129 6.44 7.57 -5.34
N ALA A 130 6.59 6.32 -5.76
CA ALA A 130 7.71 5.89 -6.59
C ALA A 130 7.28 4.80 -7.57
N ARG A 131 7.81 4.89 -8.79
CA ARG A 131 7.65 3.88 -9.84
C ARG A 131 8.99 3.24 -10.15
N PHE A 132 9.00 1.92 -10.25
CA PHE A 132 10.15 1.11 -10.64
C PHE A 132 9.81 0.34 -11.90
N THR A 133 10.60 0.51 -12.95
CA THR A 133 10.50 -0.28 -14.18
C THR A 133 11.40 -1.50 -14.04
N ASN A 134 10.89 -2.69 -14.38
CA ASN A 134 11.60 -3.97 -14.21
C ASN A 134 12.20 -4.13 -12.80
N PRO A 135 11.38 -4.05 -11.74
CA PRO A 135 11.87 -4.20 -10.37
C PRO A 135 12.54 -5.57 -10.19
N THR A 136 13.59 -5.62 -9.36
CA THR A 136 14.24 -6.89 -9.03
C THR A 136 13.25 -7.83 -8.34
N PRO A 137 12.99 -9.04 -8.86
CA PRO A 137 12.12 -10.00 -8.19
C PRO A 137 12.69 -10.44 -6.83
N GLY A 138 11.80 -10.78 -5.90
CA GLY A 138 12.15 -11.25 -4.56
C GLY A 138 11.42 -10.52 -3.43
N PRO A 139 11.91 -10.67 -2.18
CA PRO A 139 11.29 -10.05 -1.02
C PRO A 139 11.63 -8.56 -0.92
N TRP A 140 10.63 -7.71 -1.13
CA TRP A 140 10.75 -6.27 -0.90
C TRP A 140 10.32 -5.92 0.52
N ARG A 141 10.91 -4.86 1.07
CA ARG A 141 10.44 -4.26 2.32
C ARG A 141 10.24 -2.77 2.13
N LEU A 142 9.28 -2.24 2.86
CA LEU A 142 9.05 -0.81 2.97
C LEU A 142 9.23 -0.41 4.42
N ARG A 143 10.24 0.42 4.68
CA ARG A 143 10.54 0.93 6.01
C ARG A 143 9.90 2.30 6.18
N LEU A 144 9.01 2.43 7.16
CA LEU A 144 8.40 3.70 7.56
C LEU A 144 8.94 4.09 8.93
N ARG A 145 9.36 5.35 9.05
CA ARG A 145 9.65 6.00 10.33
C ARG A 145 8.83 7.26 10.42
N GLY A 146 8.08 7.41 11.51
CA GLY A 146 7.30 8.62 11.76
C GLY A 146 6.21 8.41 12.78
N ASN A 147 5.14 9.20 12.68
CA ASN A 147 4.04 9.20 13.65
C ASN A 147 2.70 9.52 12.97
N GLY A 148 1.61 9.03 13.55
CA GLY A 148 0.24 9.23 13.07
C GLY A 148 -0.21 8.18 12.05
N PHE A 149 -1.30 8.50 11.36
CA PHE A 149 -1.91 7.60 10.37
C PHE A 149 -0.98 7.35 9.18
N TYR A 150 -0.97 6.12 8.68
CA TYR A 150 -0.33 5.75 7.43
C TYR A 150 -1.29 5.01 6.48
N SER A 151 -1.02 5.15 5.18
CA SER A 151 -1.66 4.37 4.12
C SER A 151 -0.62 3.94 3.09
N ILE A 152 -0.45 2.63 2.94
CA ILE A 152 0.47 2.01 2.00
C ILE A 152 -0.36 1.29 0.94
N VAL A 153 -0.06 1.59 -0.33
CA VAL A 153 -0.59 0.84 -1.47
C VAL A 153 0.57 0.56 -2.42
N VAL A 154 0.78 -0.73 -2.71
CA VAL A 154 1.77 -1.21 -3.68
C VAL A 154 1.00 -1.89 -4.80
N GLU A 155 1.16 -1.35 -6.01
CA GLU A 155 0.46 -1.74 -7.21
C GLU A 155 1.46 -2.18 -8.28
N ALA A 156 1.05 -3.09 -9.17
CA ALA A 156 1.91 -3.67 -10.17
C ALA A 156 1.25 -3.81 -11.53
N LYS A 157 2.10 -3.79 -12.56
CA LYS A 157 1.79 -4.22 -13.91
C LYS A 157 2.35 -5.62 -14.12
N SER A 158 1.47 -6.61 -14.11
CA SER A 158 1.80 -8.03 -14.22
C SER A 158 0.71 -8.78 -14.99
N PRO A 159 1.05 -9.86 -15.72
CA PRO A 159 0.09 -10.78 -16.31
C PRO A 159 -0.62 -11.68 -15.29
N ILE A 160 -0.12 -11.79 -14.05
CA ILE A 160 -0.81 -12.46 -12.95
C ILE A 160 -1.82 -11.48 -12.37
N VAL A 161 -3.10 -11.77 -12.61
CA VAL A 161 -4.23 -10.87 -12.37
C VAL A 161 -5.22 -11.52 -11.41
N PHE A 162 -5.67 -10.79 -10.40
CA PHE A 162 -6.69 -11.28 -9.47
C PHE A 162 -7.97 -10.43 -9.55
N GLN A 163 -8.99 -10.97 -10.22
CA GLN A 163 -10.26 -10.28 -10.49
C GLN A 163 -11.44 -11.18 -10.14
N GLU A 164 -12.40 -10.62 -9.39
CA GLU A 164 -13.68 -11.30 -9.06
C GLU A 164 -13.48 -12.69 -8.43
N GLY A 165 -12.49 -12.83 -7.54
CA GLY A 165 -12.17 -14.11 -6.90
C GLY A 165 -11.45 -15.12 -7.81
N THR A 166 -11.23 -14.76 -9.08
CA THR A 166 -10.54 -15.60 -10.06
C THR A 166 -9.11 -15.10 -10.26
N LEU A 167 -8.17 -16.04 -10.19
CA LEU A 167 -6.78 -15.80 -10.52
C LEU A 167 -6.55 -16.18 -11.98
N ALA A 168 -6.02 -15.25 -12.76
CA ALA A 168 -5.62 -15.45 -14.14
C ALA A 168 -4.11 -15.24 -14.31
N GLY A 169 -3.56 -15.81 -15.38
CA GLY A 169 -2.14 -15.70 -15.70
C GLY A 169 -1.29 -16.86 -15.20
N PRO A 170 0.04 -16.75 -15.33
CA PRO A 170 0.95 -17.87 -15.12
C PRO A 170 1.28 -18.04 -13.63
N ALA A 171 0.33 -18.60 -12.88
CA ALA A 171 0.44 -18.81 -11.43
C ALA A 171 0.22 -20.29 -11.07
N THR A 172 0.91 -20.75 -10.03
CA THR A 172 0.82 -22.12 -9.52
C THR A 172 0.57 -22.13 -8.02
N GLY A 173 -0.13 -23.17 -7.56
CA GLY A 173 -0.43 -23.39 -6.14
C GLY A 173 -1.14 -22.24 -5.43
N PRO A 174 -2.25 -21.68 -5.98
CA PRO A 174 -2.94 -20.55 -5.37
C PRO A 174 -3.46 -20.91 -3.98
N ARG A 175 -3.26 -20.00 -3.03
CA ARG A 175 -3.76 -20.07 -1.65
C ARG A 175 -4.47 -18.77 -1.32
N TYR A 176 -5.61 -18.88 -0.67
CA TYR A 176 -6.47 -17.74 -0.40
C TYR A 176 -6.49 -17.44 1.09
N ARG A 177 -6.51 -16.15 1.45
CA ARG A 177 -6.66 -15.72 2.84
C ARG A 177 -7.40 -14.39 2.95
N LEU A 178 -8.10 -14.23 4.04
CA LEU A 178 -8.63 -12.95 4.48
C LEU A 178 -7.56 -12.21 5.27
N THR A 179 -7.37 -10.94 4.95
CA THR A 179 -6.34 -10.08 5.54
C THR A 179 -6.98 -8.84 6.14
N GLY A 180 -6.49 -8.39 7.29
CA GLY A 180 -6.99 -7.20 7.98
C GLY A 180 -6.37 -5.91 7.45
N ASP A 181 -6.73 -4.79 8.09
CA ASP A 181 -6.29 -3.45 7.72
C ASP A 181 -4.76 -3.32 7.65
N GLU A 182 -4.03 -3.94 8.57
CA GLU A 182 -2.56 -3.89 8.66
C GLU A 182 -1.84 -4.98 7.84
N GLY A 183 -2.59 -5.81 7.11
CA GLY A 183 -2.08 -6.92 6.30
C GLY A 183 -1.94 -8.25 7.05
N GLN A 184 -2.30 -8.29 8.33
CA GLN A 184 -2.33 -9.51 9.14
C GLN A 184 -3.32 -10.52 8.60
N THR A 185 -2.98 -11.81 8.66
CA THR A 185 -3.89 -12.89 8.25
C THR A 185 -4.99 -13.06 9.29
N LEU A 186 -6.24 -12.91 8.86
CA LEU A 186 -7.43 -13.14 9.69
C LEU A 186 -7.92 -14.59 9.58
N ARG A 187 -7.93 -15.13 8.35
CA ARG A 187 -8.44 -16.48 8.06
C ARG A 187 -7.80 -17.02 6.79
N ARG A 188 -7.44 -18.32 6.76
CA ARG A 188 -7.06 -19.02 5.53
C ARG A 188 -8.29 -19.68 4.90
N LEU A 189 -8.31 -19.75 3.57
CA LEU A 189 -9.39 -20.35 2.79
C LEU A 189 -8.83 -21.44 1.89
N ASP A 190 -9.52 -22.57 1.80
CA ASP A 190 -9.09 -23.72 1.00
C ASP A 190 -9.36 -23.52 -0.50
N ALA A 191 -10.29 -22.61 -0.83
CA ALA A 191 -10.74 -22.30 -2.18
C ALA A 191 -11.07 -20.80 -2.29
N PRO A 192 -11.14 -20.24 -3.51
CA PRO A 192 -11.66 -18.89 -3.70
C PRO A 192 -13.11 -18.81 -3.17
N PRO A 193 -13.47 -17.75 -2.42
CA PRO A 193 -14.82 -17.63 -1.88
C PRO A 193 -15.83 -17.42 -3.03
N THR A 194 -16.75 -18.37 -3.19
CA THR A 194 -17.88 -18.31 -4.11
C THR A 194 -19.12 -17.86 -3.34
N GLY A 195 -19.33 -16.55 -3.20
CA GLY A 195 -20.47 -16.02 -2.43
C GLY A 195 -20.07 -15.40 -1.10
N THR A 196 -21.05 -14.78 -0.43
CA THR A 196 -20.85 -14.01 0.81
C THR A 196 -20.13 -14.83 1.87
N ILE A 197 -19.03 -14.30 2.39
CA ILE A 197 -18.33 -14.92 3.52
C ILE A 197 -19.24 -14.78 4.74
N ALA A 198 -19.67 -15.91 5.31
CA ALA A 198 -20.43 -15.92 6.55
C ALA A 198 -19.57 -15.40 7.71
N ASP A 199 -20.13 -14.48 8.50
CA ASP A 199 -19.47 -13.82 9.63
C ASP A 199 -18.11 -13.22 9.26
N PRO A 200 -18.07 -12.28 8.28
CA PRO A 200 -16.81 -11.68 7.92
C PRO A 200 -16.34 -10.79 9.07
N PRO A 201 -15.03 -10.73 9.33
CA PRO A 201 -14.47 -9.65 10.11
C PRO A 201 -14.98 -8.32 9.54
N PRO A 202 -15.27 -7.31 10.36
CA PRO A 202 -15.86 -6.05 9.87
C PRO A 202 -15.00 -5.38 8.78
N ARG A 203 -13.71 -5.74 8.68
CA ARG A 203 -12.79 -5.28 7.65
C ARG A 203 -11.88 -6.42 7.23
N TYR A 204 -11.95 -6.76 5.96
CA TYR A 204 -11.05 -7.74 5.37
C TYR A 204 -10.80 -7.44 3.90
N ARG A 205 -9.66 -7.93 3.41
CA ARG A 205 -9.31 -8.01 1.99
C ARG A 205 -9.03 -9.46 1.65
N LEU A 206 -9.40 -9.88 0.44
CA LEU A 206 -9.07 -11.21 -0.05
C LEU A 206 -7.68 -11.16 -0.68
N ALA A 207 -6.72 -11.85 -0.09
CA ALA A 207 -5.42 -12.06 -0.70
C ALA A 207 -5.36 -13.44 -1.34
N VAL A 208 -4.70 -13.50 -2.50
CA VAL A 208 -4.26 -14.73 -3.14
C VAL A 208 -2.75 -14.72 -3.24
N GLU A 209 -2.15 -15.86 -2.88
CA GLU A 209 -0.71 -16.10 -2.89
C GLU A 209 -0.43 -17.37 -3.69
N GLY A 210 0.78 -17.50 -4.22
CA GLY A 210 1.21 -18.70 -4.93
C GLY A 210 2.63 -18.51 -5.46
N ASN A 211 2.99 -19.27 -6.50
CA ASN A 211 4.29 -19.16 -7.15
C ASN A 211 4.12 -18.84 -8.64
N ASP A 212 4.98 -17.98 -9.16
CA ASP A 212 5.09 -17.70 -10.59
C ASP A 212 5.81 -18.86 -11.34
N PRO A 213 6.04 -18.79 -12.66
CA PRO A 213 6.71 -19.85 -13.41
C PRO A 213 8.17 -20.10 -13.03
N GLN A 214 8.81 -19.11 -12.39
CA GLN A 214 10.18 -19.23 -11.88
C GLN A 214 10.21 -19.76 -10.44
N GLY A 215 9.05 -20.06 -9.86
CA GLY A 215 8.92 -20.52 -8.48
C GLY A 215 9.01 -19.40 -7.44
N LEU A 216 9.05 -18.11 -7.85
CA LEU A 216 9.06 -17.01 -6.89
C LEU A 216 7.65 -16.76 -6.34
N PRO A 217 7.53 -16.40 -5.05
CA PRO A 217 6.23 -16.13 -4.46
C PRO A 217 5.61 -14.88 -5.09
N PHE A 218 4.30 -14.90 -5.30
CA PHE A 218 3.52 -13.71 -5.60
C PHE A 218 2.42 -13.51 -4.56
N GLN A 219 1.93 -12.27 -4.48
CA GLN A 219 0.74 -11.92 -3.74
C GLN A 219 -0.10 -10.95 -4.57
N ARG A 220 -1.42 -11.13 -4.58
CA ARG A 220 -2.38 -10.16 -5.10
C ARG A 220 -3.50 -9.97 -4.08
N LEU A 221 -3.95 -8.74 -3.91
CA LEU A 221 -5.07 -8.40 -3.05
C LEU A 221 -6.23 -7.92 -3.91
N LYS A 222 -7.41 -8.48 -3.64
CA LYS A 222 -8.67 -7.91 -4.03
C LYS A 222 -9.35 -7.33 -2.81
N ARG A 223 -10.09 -6.25 -3.07
CA ARG A 223 -10.87 -5.52 -2.07
C ARG A 223 -11.95 -6.39 -1.46
N HIS A 224 -12.57 -5.84 -0.41
CA HIS A 224 -13.88 -6.25 0.06
C HIS A 224 -14.77 -6.49 -1.16
N MET A 225 -15.07 -7.76 -1.43
CA MET A 225 -16.14 -8.04 -2.36
C MET A 225 -17.40 -7.75 -1.56
N ASP A 226 -18.05 -6.63 -1.86
CA ASP A 226 -19.51 -6.68 -1.89
C ASP A 226 -19.79 -7.70 -3.00
N ILE A 227 -19.82 -8.98 -2.64
CA ILE A 227 -20.34 -9.99 -3.54
C ILE A 227 -21.79 -9.60 -3.63
N ALA A 228 -22.14 -8.89 -4.71
CA ALA A 228 -23.51 -8.64 -5.04
C ALA A 228 -24.21 -10.00 -4.85
N PRO A 229 -25.28 -10.06 -4.02
CA PRO A 229 -26.00 -11.31 -3.86
C PRO A 229 -26.26 -11.87 -5.26
N PRO A 230 -26.08 -13.20 -5.49
CA PRO A 230 -26.28 -13.77 -6.80
C PRO A 230 -27.59 -13.21 -7.34
N ALA A 231 -27.55 -12.58 -8.51
CA ALA A 231 -28.70 -11.86 -9.07
C ALA A 231 -29.92 -12.74 -8.85
N THR A 232 -30.80 -12.34 -7.93
CA THR A 232 -31.98 -13.14 -7.60
C THR A 232 -32.67 -13.35 -8.92
N ALA A 233 -32.81 -14.63 -9.33
CA ALA A 233 -33.53 -14.97 -10.54
C ALA A 233 -34.83 -14.16 -10.53
N PRO A 234 -35.19 -13.48 -11.64
CA PRO A 234 -36.40 -12.69 -11.67
C PRO A 234 -37.54 -13.56 -11.16
N PRO A 235 -38.43 -13.04 -10.27
CA PRO A 235 -39.49 -13.84 -9.69
C PRO A 235 -40.24 -14.54 -10.83
N ALA A 236 -40.34 -15.87 -10.75
CA ALA A 236 -41.09 -16.67 -11.70
C ALA A 236 -42.54 -16.17 -11.69
N GLY A 237 -42.91 -15.35 -12.67
CA GLY A 237 -44.22 -14.71 -12.73
C GLY A 237 -44.24 -13.22 -13.09
N ALA A 238 -43.11 -12.57 -13.37
CA ALA A 238 -43.15 -11.22 -13.96
C ALA A 238 -43.89 -11.27 -15.33
N PRO A 239 -45.02 -10.56 -15.50
CA PRO A 239 -45.76 -10.58 -16.75
C PRO A 239 -44.89 -10.01 -17.88
N ALA A 240 -44.92 -10.68 -19.03
CA ALA A 240 -44.18 -10.24 -20.21
C ALA A 240 -44.54 -8.78 -20.55
N PRO A 241 -43.56 -7.95 -20.95
CA PRO A 241 -43.85 -6.60 -21.40
C PRO A 241 -44.83 -6.68 -22.57
N ARG A 242 -45.94 -5.93 -22.46
CA ARG A 242 -46.89 -5.82 -23.56
C ARG A 242 -46.21 -5.10 -24.74
N PRO A 243 -46.50 -5.55 -25.98
CA PRO A 243 -45.93 -4.96 -27.20
C PRO A 243 -46.30 -3.49 -27.38
#